data_AF-A0A7J7QER0-F1
#
_entry.id   AF-A0A7J7QER0-F1
#
_cell.length_a   1.000
_cell.length_b   1.000
_cell.length_c   1.000
_cell.angle_alpha   90.00
_cell.angle_beta   90.00
_cell.angle_gamma   90.00
#
_symmetry.space_group_name_H-M   'P 1'
#
loop_
_entity.id
_entity.type
_entity.pdbx_description
1 polymer ?
#
loop_
_entity_poly.entity_id
_entity_poly.type
_entity_poly.pdbx_seq_one_letter_code
_entity_poly.pdbx_strand_id
1 'polypeptide(L)'
;MQLSGRVQRLPGVASKPLLLARPARRSCRVAAILQEDPKLATGADQLLRARLEQLLPPSTRDRQGDTGMLDIAGKLPHRYLAEHQDAVWYLSYGANMCFDTLARRGVKVLQRAPCVLVDSNIKLVFQHRAGYSTLQPMAPGQQPKFKPFLPQVHGVLYLVNKEDMRKLQKREGGYNLTEVEVETYDGWRARAQTFVSGSLALLHGEVKPTEKYMRVLRDGAADNYLDPLYQAWLSSIDTVPSAGLPPAYFDTPAKYIAYSFLCIVALVVVGFFSQQ
;
A
#
# COMPACT_ATOMS: atom_id res chain seq x y z
N MET A 1 -67.77 -28.32 32.99
CA MET A 1 -66.90 -27.13 32.79
C MET A 1 -65.47 -27.62 32.67
N GLN A 2 -64.95 -27.67 31.45
CA GLN A 2 -63.58 -28.06 31.14
C GLN A 2 -62.66 -26.86 31.36
N LEU A 3 -61.59 -27.02 32.16
CA LEU A 3 -60.44 -26.13 32.12
C LEU A 3 -59.18 -26.97 31.96
N SER A 4 -58.63 -26.83 30.76
CA SER A 4 -57.42 -27.45 30.22
C SER A 4 -56.20 -26.67 30.72
N GLY A 5 -55.39 -27.30 31.57
CA GLY A 5 -54.08 -26.79 32.01
C GLY A 5 -52.96 -27.46 31.23
N ARG A 6 -52.57 -26.86 30.11
CA ARG A 6 -51.57 -27.36 29.17
C ARG A 6 -50.16 -27.12 29.72
N VAL A 7 -49.49 -28.18 30.13
CA VAL A 7 -48.04 -28.20 30.44
C VAL A 7 -47.25 -28.02 29.13
N GLN A 8 -46.58 -26.89 28.96
CA GLN A 8 -45.60 -26.69 27.89
C GLN A 8 -44.30 -27.39 28.26
N ARG A 9 -43.96 -28.45 27.52
CA ARG A 9 -42.60 -28.99 27.43
C ARG A 9 -41.84 -28.16 26.39
N LEU A 10 -40.71 -27.58 26.78
CA LEU A 10 -39.71 -27.03 25.86
C LEU A 10 -38.93 -28.20 25.22
N PRO A 11 -38.90 -28.33 23.88
CA PRO A 11 -38.00 -29.27 23.23
C PRO A 11 -36.67 -28.60 22.91
N GLY A 12 -35.59 -29.30 23.28
CA GLY A 12 -34.52 -29.62 22.34
C GLY A 12 -33.55 -28.49 21.99
N VAL A 13 -32.46 -28.47 22.75
CA VAL A 13 -31.19 -27.80 22.45
C VAL A 13 -30.77 -28.09 21.00
N ALA A 14 -30.75 -27.05 20.16
CA ALA A 14 -30.12 -27.08 18.85
C ALA A 14 -28.59 -27.04 19.04
N SER A 15 -27.96 -28.19 18.89
CA SER A 15 -26.51 -28.35 18.80
C SER A 15 -25.95 -27.52 17.65
N LYS A 16 -25.10 -26.53 17.99
CA LYS A 16 -24.30 -25.76 17.04
C LYS A 16 -23.45 -26.70 16.17
N PRO A 17 -23.38 -26.50 14.84
CA PRO A 17 -22.38 -27.19 14.03
C PRO A 17 -20.98 -26.71 14.44
N LEU A 18 -20.14 -27.67 14.84
CA LEU A 18 -18.71 -27.50 15.04
C LEU A 18 -18.09 -26.96 13.76
N LEU A 19 -17.71 -25.68 13.78
CA LEU A 19 -16.83 -25.07 12.79
C LEU A 19 -15.51 -25.86 12.78
N LEU A 20 -15.25 -26.53 11.66
CA LEU A 20 -13.95 -27.11 11.34
C LEU A 20 -12.86 -26.06 11.55
N ALA A 21 -11.98 -26.35 12.50
CA ALA A 21 -10.80 -25.55 12.80
C ALA A 21 -9.96 -25.37 11.51
N ARG A 22 -9.70 -24.10 11.16
CA ARG A 22 -8.73 -23.73 10.13
C ARG A 22 -7.36 -24.33 10.50
N PRO A 23 -6.64 -24.95 9.57
CA PRO A 23 -5.28 -25.42 9.85
C PRO A 23 -4.41 -24.22 10.21
N ALA A 24 -3.69 -24.35 11.32
CA ALA A 24 -2.68 -23.39 11.77
C ALA A 24 -1.70 -23.12 10.62
N ARG A 25 -1.68 -21.86 10.15
CA ARG A 25 -0.69 -21.39 9.19
C ARG A 25 0.68 -21.61 9.81
N ARG A 26 1.47 -22.50 9.20
CA ARG A 26 2.90 -22.65 9.49
C ARG A 26 3.55 -21.29 9.24
N SER A 27 3.85 -20.56 10.30
CA SER A 27 4.72 -19.39 10.22
C SER A 27 6.09 -19.89 9.78
N CYS A 28 6.51 -19.49 8.59
CA CYS A 28 7.87 -19.72 8.13
C CYS A 28 8.84 -19.12 9.16
N ARG A 29 9.72 -19.98 9.69
CA ARG A 29 10.86 -19.64 10.54
C ARG A 29 11.89 -18.81 9.76
N VAL A 30 11.56 -17.57 9.40
CA VAL A 30 12.55 -16.61 8.85
C VAL A 30 13.25 -15.86 9.99
N ALA A 31 12.62 -15.76 11.16
CA ALA A 31 13.20 -15.09 12.34
C ALA A 31 14.42 -15.81 12.94
N ALA A 32 14.65 -17.10 12.62
CA ALA A 32 15.71 -17.90 13.24
C ALA A 32 17.10 -17.71 12.61
N ILE A 33 17.22 -17.04 11.46
CA ILE A 33 18.51 -16.86 10.76
C ILE A 33 19.23 -15.55 11.17
N LEU A 34 18.53 -14.63 11.84
CA LEU A 34 19.07 -13.31 12.20
C LEU A 34 19.81 -13.26 13.55
N GLN A 35 19.98 -14.39 14.26
CA GLN A 35 20.61 -14.41 15.59
C GLN A 35 22.08 -14.84 15.61
N GLU A 36 22.67 -15.21 14.47
CA GLU A 36 24.07 -15.63 14.42
C GLU A 36 24.94 -14.54 13.77
N ASP A 37 25.64 -13.81 14.63
CA ASP A 37 26.85 -13.02 14.37
C ASP A 37 26.72 -11.53 13.97
N PRO A 38 26.91 -10.58 14.92
CA PRO A 38 26.77 -9.13 14.70
C PRO A 38 27.92 -8.49 13.89
N LYS A 39 28.89 -9.27 13.39
CA LYS A 39 30.06 -8.75 12.64
C LYS A 39 29.88 -8.72 11.12
N LEU A 40 28.75 -9.14 10.58
CA LEU A 40 28.53 -9.27 9.13
C LEU A 40 27.76 -8.11 8.46
N ALA A 41 27.47 -7.03 9.20
CA ALA A 41 26.53 -5.97 8.80
C ALA A 41 26.95 -5.13 7.57
N THR A 42 28.15 -5.29 7.02
CA THR A 42 28.62 -4.49 5.86
C THR A 42 28.72 -5.28 4.54
N GLY A 43 28.33 -6.56 4.53
CA GLY A 43 28.25 -7.40 3.32
C GLY A 43 27.13 -8.45 3.34
N ALA A 44 26.44 -8.61 4.47
CA ALA A 44 25.37 -9.60 4.67
C ALA A 44 24.19 -9.43 3.71
N ASP A 45 23.82 -8.20 3.34
CA ASP A 45 22.64 -7.97 2.49
C ASP A 45 22.77 -8.64 1.11
N GLN A 46 23.97 -8.66 0.52
CA GLN A 46 24.18 -9.31 -0.78
C GLN A 46 24.23 -10.84 -0.67
N LEU A 47 24.88 -11.37 0.38
CA LEU A 47 24.98 -12.81 0.60
C LEU A 47 23.63 -13.43 0.99
N LEU A 48 22.89 -12.75 1.87
CA LEU A 48 21.58 -13.18 2.34
C LEU A 48 20.55 -13.10 1.19
N ARG A 49 20.66 -12.08 0.34
CA ARG A 49 19.90 -11.96 -0.90
C ARG A 49 20.22 -13.09 -1.87
N ALA A 50 21.50 -13.37 -2.15
CA ALA A 50 21.90 -14.47 -3.03
C ALA A 50 21.39 -15.83 -2.51
N ARG A 51 21.44 -16.05 -1.19
CA ARG A 51 20.98 -17.29 -0.57
C ARG A 51 19.45 -17.43 -0.55
N LEU A 52 18.71 -16.32 -0.41
CA LEU A 52 17.26 -16.30 -0.57
C LEU A 52 16.82 -16.46 -2.03
N GLU A 53 17.52 -15.82 -2.97
CA GLU A 53 17.29 -15.98 -4.42
C GLU A 53 17.56 -17.43 -4.87
N GLN A 54 18.47 -18.17 -4.21
CA GLN A 54 18.67 -19.61 -4.43
C GLN A 54 17.56 -20.51 -3.88
N LEU A 55 16.82 -20.05 -2.85
CA LEU A 55 15.75 -20.83 -2.19
C LEU A 55 14.36 -20.54 -2.76
N LEU A 56 14.21 -19.46 -3.51
CA LEU A 56 12.99 -19.09 -4.21
C LEU A 56 13.03 -19.65 -5.64
N PRO A 57 11.88 -20.05 -6.23
CA PRO A 57 11.82 -20.41 -7.65
C PRO A 57 12.36 -19.24 -8.50
N PRO A 58 13.02 -19.52 -9.64
CA PRO A 58 13.66 -18.48 -10.44
C PRO A 58 12.64 -17.38 -10.77
N SER A 59 12.90 -16.19 -10.22
CA SER A 59 12.28 -14.95 -10.69
C SER A 59 12.56 -14.88 -12.19
N THR A 60 11.56 -14.45 -12.96
CA THR A 60 11.47 -14.36 -14.44
C THR A 60 12.51 -13.44 -15.11
N ARG A 61 13.69 -13.29 -14.50
CA ARG A 61 14.74 -12.32 -14.81
C ARG A 61 15.60 -12.63 -16.04
N ASP A 62 15.49 -13.80 -16.65
CA ASP A 62 16.37 -14.24 -17.74
C ASP A 62 15.82 -14.04 -19.16
N ARG A 63 15.00 -13.01 -19.40
CA ARG A 63 14.68 -12.57 -20.78
C ARG A 63 15.13 -11.14 -21.05
N GLN A 64 16.45 -10.94 -21.05
CA GLN A 64 17.06 -9.85 -21.81
C GLN A 64 17.31 -10.33 -23.23
N GLY A 65 16.50 -9.84 -24.16
CA GLY A 65 16.65 -10.10 -25.58
C GLY A 65 15.41 -9.68 -26.35
N ASP A 66 15.48 -8.44 -26.86
CA ASP A 66 15.09 -8.07 -28.22
C ASP A 66 14.09 -6.90 -28.35
N THR A 67 14.56 -5.98 -29.18
CA THR A 67 14.04 -4.69 -29.62
C THR A 67 12.68 -4.79 -30.32
N GLY A 68 11.75 -3.89 -29.98
CA GLY A 68 10.50 -3.72 -30.71
C GLY A 68 9.56 -2.71 -30.07
N MET A 69 9.69 -1.44 -30.44
CA MET A 69 8.97 -0.28 -29.88
C MET A 69 7.53 -0.10 -30.41
N LEU A 70 6.94 -1.10 -31.06
CA LEU A 70 5.59 -1.01 -31.63
C LEU A 70 4.91 -2.37 -31.45
N ASP A 71 4.17 -2.52 -30.35
CA ASP A 71 2.89 -3.27 -30.23
C ASP A 71 2.62 -3.66 -28.77
N ILE A 72 2.30 -2.67 -27.92
CA ILE A 72 1.94 -2.90 -26.50
C ILE A 72 0.53 -3.54 -26.40
N ALA A 73 -0.29 -3.43 -27.45
CA ALA A 73 -1.64 -4.00 -27.48
C ALA A 73 -1.64 -5.50 -27.81
N GLY A 74 -0.70 -5.99 -28.63
CA GLY A 74 -0.69 -7.38 -29.12
C GLY A 74 -0.21 -8.46 -28.15
N LYS A 75 0.33 -8.11 -26.97
CA LYS A 75 0.91 -9.08 -26.00
C LYS A 75 0.31 -9.06 -24.60
N LEU A 76 -0.84 -8.43 -24.42
CA LEU A 76 -1.61 -8.63 -23.19
C LEU A 76 -2.23 -10.03 -23.24
N PRO A 77 -2.04 -10.90 -22.23
CA PRO A 77 -2.71 -12.20 -22.22
C PRO A 77 -4.22 -11.98 -22.40
N HIS A 78 -4.94 -12.82 -23.15
CA HIS A 78 -6.38 -12.68 -23.40
C HIS A 78 -7.22 -12.46 -22.12
N ARG A 79 -6.71 -12.86 -20.96
CA ARG A 79 -7.29 -12.57 -19.64
C ARG A 79 -7.36 -11.07 -19.31
N TYR A 80 -6.58 -10.20 -19.94
CA TYR A 80 -6.33 -8.80 -19.54
C TYR A 80 -6.76 -7.74 -20.57
N LEU A 81 -7.36 -8.11 -21.71
CA LEU A 81 -7.81 -7.15 -22.73
C LEU A 81 -9.22 -7.38 -23.27
N ALA A 82 -9.95 -6.26 -23.34
CA ALA A 82 -10.87 -5.81 -24.41
C ALA A 82 -12.33 -5.50 -24.01
N GLU A 83 -12.82 -5.92 -22.85
CA GLU A 83 -14.25 -5.68 -22.52
C GLU A 83 -14.56 -4.35 -21.81
N HIS A 84 -13.54 -3.60 -21.39
CA HIS A 84 -13.74 -2.43 -20.53
C HIS A 84 -13.11 -1.16 -21.11
N GLN A 85 -13.76 -0.60 -22.15
CA GLN A 85 -13.37 0.71 -22.73
C GLN A 85 -13.37 1.85 -21.69
N ASP A 86 -14.10 1.66 -20.58
CA ASP A 86 -14.18 2.59 -19.45
C ASP A 86 -13.38 2.17 -18.22
N ALA A 87 -12.40 1.28 -18.38
CA ALA A 87 -11.47 0.96 -17.31
C ALA A 87 -10.12 1.68 -17.46
N VAL A 88 -9.43 1.81 -16.33
CA VAL A 88 -8.07 2.32 -16.23
C VAL A 88 -7.26 1.41 -15.32
N TRP A 89 -5.96 1.32 -15.61
CA TRP A 89 -5.00 0.66 -14.77
C TRP A 89 -4.60 1.58 -13.61
N TYR A 90 -4.68 1.07 -12.39
CA TYR A 90 -4.36 1.77 -11.15
C TYR A 90 -3.29 0.99 -10.37
N LEU A 91 -2.12 1.58 -10.18
CA LEU A 91 -1.09 1.03 -9.30
C LEU A 91 -1.36 1.45 -7.86
N SER A 92 -1.50 0.46 -6.99
CA SER A 92 -1.50 0.64 -5.55
C SER A 92 -0.22 0.15 -4.90
N TYR A 93 0.40 0.97 -4.06
CA TYR A 93 1.60 0.63 -3.29
C TYR A 93 1.42 0.85 -1.77
N GLY A 94 0.22 1.30 -1.37
CA GLY A 94 -0.10 1.70 0.01
C GLY A 94 -1.28 0.91 0.59
N ALA A 95 -2.12 1.57 1.40
CA ALA A 95 -3.28 0.91 2.04
C ALA A 95 -4.31 0.35 1.05
N ASN A 96 -4.36 0.87 -0.18
CA ASN A 96 -5.26 0.37 -1.22
C ASN A 96 -4.79 -0.98 -1.82
N MET A 97 -3.62 -1.51 -1.45
CA MET A 97 -3.26 -2.90 -1.77
C MET A 97 -4.18 -3.89 -1.04
N CYS A 98 -4.74 -3.48 0.10
CA CYS A 98 -5.73 -4.27 0.81
C CYS A 98 -7.10 -4.13 0.11
N PHE A 99 -7.65 -5.26 -0.34
CA PHE A 99 -8.91 -5.29 -1.08
C PHE A 99 -10.08 -4.73 -0.26
N ASP A 100 -10.14 -5.02 1.04
CA ASP A 100 -11.18 -4.50 1.94
C ASP A 100 -11.14 -2.97 2.06
N THR A 101 -9.97 -2.36 1.88
CA THR A 101 -9.85 -0.89 1.84
C THR A 101 -10.46 -0.31 0.57
N LEU A 102 -10.23 -0.93 -0.59
CA LEU A 102 -10.87 -0.53 -1.85
C LEU A 102 -12.39 -0.76 -1.83
N ALA A 103 -12.83 -1.90 -1.32
CA ALA A 103 -14.25 -2.24 -1.22
C ALA A 103 -15.02 -1.24 -0.33
N ARG A 104 -14.47 -0.87 0.84
CA ARG A 104 -15.04 0.19 1.71
C ARG A 104 -15.09 1.58 1.04
N ARG A 105 -14.26 1.78 0.02
CA ARG A 105 -14.25 3.00 -0.79
C ARG A 105 -15.25 2.98 -1.95
N GLY A 106 -15.97 1.87 -2.12
CA GLY A 106 -16.92 1.68 -3.20
C GLY A 106 -16.25 1.52 -4.56
N VAL A 107 -15.01 1.04 -4.59
CA VAL A 107 -14.25 0.81 -5.83
C VAL A 107 -14.44 -0.65 -6.25
N LYS A 108 -15.00 -0.87 -7.45
CA LYS A 108 -15.10 -2.20 -8.03
C LYS A 108 -13.83 -2.54 -8.80
N VAL A 109 -13.12 -3.56 -8.33
CA VAL A 109 -11.94 -4.11 -9.02
C VAL A 109 -12.42 -5.12 -10.06
N LEU A 110 -12.01 -4.93 -11.31
CA LEU A 110 -12.29 -5.84 -12.42
C LEU A 110 -11.22 -6.91 -12.50
N GLN A 111 -9.95 -6.51 -12.32
CA GLN A 111 -8.79 -7.40 -12.38
C GLN A 111 -7.69 -6.91 -11.43
N ARG A 112 -6.80 -7.81 -11.01
CA ARG A 112 -5.64 -7.47 -10.20
C ARG A 112 -4.45 -8.37 -10.52
N ALA A 113 -3.24 -7.82 -10.44
CA ALA A 113 -1.99 -8.57 -10.54
C ALA A 113 -0.90 -7.94 -9.65
N PRO A 114 -0.02 -8.74 -9.02
CA PRO A 114 1.18 -8.20 -8.37
C PRO A 114 2.14 -7.65 -9.42
N CYS A 115 2.78 -6.52 -9.09
CA CYS A 115 3.66 -5.81 -10.02
C CYS A 115 4.80 -5.09 -9.30
N VAL A 116 5.77 -4.65 -10.08
CA VAL A 116 6.86 -3.77 -9.70
C VAL A 116 6.79 -2.48 -10.50
N LEU A 117 7.19 -1.38 -9.88
CA LEU A 117 7.44 -0.12 -10.57
C LEU A 117 8.73 -0.25 -11.40
N VAL A 118 8.67 0.10 -12.69
CA VAL A 118 9.81 -0.05 -13.60
C VAL A 118 10.92 0.94 -13.28
N ASP A 119 10.57 2.16 -12.88
CA ASP A 119 11.55 3.19 -12.53
C ASP A 119 12.24 2.89 -11.20
N SER A 120 13.52 2.50 -11.29
CA SER A 120 14.36 2.20 -10.14
C SER A 120 14.76 3.43 -9.31
N ASN A 121 14.62 4.65 -9.82
CA ASN A 121 14.94 5.87 -9.08
C ASN A 121 13.82 6.28 -8.12
N ILE A 122 12.61 5.76 -8.32
CA ILE A 122 11.47 6.04 -7.45
C ILE A 122 11.48 5.06 -6.27
N LYS A 123 11.41 5.61 -5.06
CA LYS A 123 11.36 4.85 -3.82
C LYS A 123 10.05 5.08 -3.07
N LEU A 124 9.66 4.07 -2.30
CA LEU A 124 8.57 4.16 -1.34
C LEU A 124 9.10 4.81 -0.06
N VAL A 125 8.47 5.90 0.37
CA VAL A 125 8.83 6.63 1.59
C VAL A 125 7.59 6.92 2.44
N PHE A 126 7.76 7.09 3.75
CA PHE A 126 6.66 7.42 4.67
C PHE A 126 6.68 8.90 5.05
N GLN A 127 6.38 9.75 4.06
CA GLN A 127 6.47 11.21 4.18
C GLN A 127 5.12 11.92 3.95
N HIS A 128 4.06 11.20 3.59
CA HIS A 128 2.74 11.84 3.53
C HIS A 128 2.22 12.13 4.94
N ARG A 129 1.35 13.15 5.07
CA ARG A 129 0.62 13.46 6.30
C ARG A 129 0.11 12.19 7.01
N ALA A 130 0.20 12.16 8.34
CA ALA A 130 -0.09 11.01 9.19
C ALA A 130 0.84 9.79 8.99
N GLY A 131 1.97 9.97 8.30
CA GLY A 131 2.96 8.91 8.07
C GLY A 131 2.51 7.88 7.05
N TYR A 132 1.70 8.29 6.08
CA TYR A 132 1.31 7.42 4.97
C TYR A 132 2.41 7.36 3.90
N SER A 133 2.37 6.28 3.12
CA SER A 133 3.34 6.02 2.08
C SER A 133 3.17 6.95 0.89
N THR A 134 4.26 7.35 0.26
CA THR A 134 4.26 8.02 -1.02
C THR A 134 5.46 7.62 -1.87
N LEU A 135 5.39 7.88 -3.17
CA LEU A 135 6.50 7.67 -4.09
C LEU A 135 7.32 8.95 -4.20
N GLN A 136 8.64 8.82 -4.11
CA GLN A 136 9.55 9.94 -4.28
C GLN A 136 10.72 9.56 -5.19
N PRO A 137 11.06 10.38 -6.19
CA PRO A 137 12.30 10.20 -6.93
C PRO A 137 13.49 10.47 -6.00
N MET A 138 14.46 9.57 -6.00
CA MET A 138 15.70 9.70 -5.23
C MET A 138 16.85 10.01 -6.18
N ALA A 139 17.69 10.98 -5.81
CA ALA A 139 18.92 11.27 -6.52
C ALA A 139 19.93 10.11 -6.32
N PRO A 140 20.91 9.92 -7.23
CA PRO A 140 21.96 8.93 -7.04
C PRO A 140 22.65 9.08 -5.67
N GLY A 141 22.71 8.00 -4.90
CA GLY A 141 23.30 7.98 -3.55
C GLY A 141 22.35 8.35 -2.41
N GLN A 142 21.16 8.87 -2.69
CA GLN A 142 20.11 9.02 -1.66
C GLN A 142 19.46 7.66 -1.37
N GLN A 143 19.20 7.41 -0.10
CA GLN A 143 18.54 6.18 0.36
C GLN A 143 17.32 6.54 1.22
N PRO A 144 16.21 5.78 1.10
CA PRO A 144 15.09 5.95 2.00
C PRO A 144 15.50 5.62 3.44
N LYS A 145 14.79 6.18 4.40
CA LYS A 145 15.10 6.07 5.83
C LYS A 145 15.06 4.62 6.34
N PHE A 146 14.16 3.78 5.81
CA PHE A 146 13.91 2.44 6.31
C PHE A 146 14.71 1.38 5.54
N LYS A 147 15.61 0.69 6.25
CA LYS A 147 16.45 -0.41 5.73
C LYS A 147 15.87 -1.79 6.12
N PRO A 148 16.17 -2.87 5.37
CA PRO A 148 16.95 -2.94 4.12
C PRO A 148 16.24 -2.23 2.96
N PHE A 149 16.96 -1.77 1.92
CA PHE A 149 16.31 -1.15 0.76
C PHE A 149 16.15 -2.17 -0.37
N LEU A 150 14.94 -2.31 -0.87
CA LEU A 150 14.70 -3.03 -2.12
C LEU A 150 14.83 -2.07 -3.31
N PRO A 151 15.41 -2.54 -4.43
CA PRO A 151 15.71 -1.66 -5.56
C PRO A 151 14.43 -1.13 -6.23
N GLN A 152 13.32 -1.85 -6.14
CA GLN A 152 12.06 -1.51 -6.79
C GLN A 152 10.92 -1.44 -5.78
N VAL A 153 9.90 -0.64 -6.10
CA VAL A 153 8.66 -0.57 -5.33
C VAL A 153 7.72 -1.64 -5.87
N HIS A 154 7.25 -2.52 -4.98
CA HIS A 154 6.26 -3.53 -5.33
C HIS A 154 4.88 -3.03 -4.96
N GLY A 155 3.89 -3.42 -5.75
CA GLY A 155 2.51 -3.01 -5.55
C GLY A 155 1.54 -3.94 -6.26
N VAL A 156 0.29 -3.53 -6.28
CA VAL A 156 -0.80 -4.25 -6.93
C VAL A 156 -1.36 -3.39 -8.04
N LEU A 157 -1.36 -3.95 -9.25
CA LEU A 157 -1.95 -3.35 -10.42
C LEU A 157 -3.42 -3.76 -10.47
N TYR A 158 -4.32 -2.79 -10.38
CA TYR A 158 -5.77 -3.00 -10.45
C TYR A 158 -6.33 -2.47 -11.76
N LEU A 159 -7.24 -3.22 -12.38
CA LEU A 159 -8.13 -2.68 -13.41
C LEU A 159 -9.41 -2.21 -12.73
N VAL A 160 -9.70 -0.91 -12.84
CA VAL A 160 -10.88 -0.29 -12.22
C VAL A 160 -11.64 0.56 -13.21
N ASN A 161 -12.94 0.74 -13.00
CA ASN A 161 -13.74 1.66 -13.82
C ASN A 161 -13.29 3.12 -13.61
N LYS A 162 -13.34 3.94 -14.67
CA LYS A 162 -13.05 5.38 -14.61
C LYS A 162 -13.91 6.10 -13.57
N GLU A 163 -15.18 5.72 -13.43
CA GLU A 163 -16.08 6.32 -12.44
C GLU A 163 -15.60 6.05 -11.00
N ASP A 164 -15.21 4.81 -10.71
CA ASP A 164 -14.69 4.44 -9.40
C ASP A 164 -13.32 5.06 -9.14
N MET A 165 -12.51 5.24 -10.20
CA MET A 165 -11.26 5.98 -10.09
C MET A 165 -11.49 7.45 -9.72
N ARG A 166 -12.52 8.11 -10.27
CA ARG A 166 -12.92 9.47 -9.84
C ARG A 166 -13.41 9.50 -8.39
N LYS A 167 -14.15 8.47 -7.93
CA LYS A 167 -14.55 8.35 -6.52
C LYS A 167 -13.33 8.22 -5.61
N LEU A 168 -12.35 7.43 -6.02
CA LEU A 168 -11.11 7.23 -5.29
C LEU A 168 -10.30 8.53 -5.22
N GLN A 169 -10.14 9.24 -6.35
CA GLN A 169 -9.45 10.53 -6.41
C GLN A 169 -10.05 11.56 -5.46
N LYS A 170 -11.38 11.63 -5.33
CA LYS A 170 -12.06 12.53 -4.38
C LYS A 170 -11.75 12.21 -2.91
N ARG A 171 -11.37 10.96 -2.59
CA ARG A 171 -11.08 10.51 -1.22
C ARG A 171 -9.59 10.61 -0.86
N GLU A 172 -8.70 10.58 -1.85
CA GLU A 172 -7.24 10.66 -1.65
C GLU A 172 -6.77 12.11 -1.52
N GLY A 173 -7.32 12.82 -0.52
CA GLY A 173 -6.97 14.20 -0.25
C GLY A 173 -5.47 14.38 0.01
N GLY A 174 -4.85 15.34 -0.68
CA GLY A 174 -3.41 15.59 -0.59
C GLY A 174 -2.54 14.74 -1.50
N TYR A 175 -3.13 13.87 -2.33
CA TYR A 175 -2.42 13.20 -3.42
C TYR A 175 -2.82 13.76 -4.79
N ASN A 176 -1.85 13.77 -5.70
CA ASN A 176 -2.00 14.03 -7.11
C ASN A 176 -1.98 12.71 -7.88
N LEU A 177 -2.69 12.67 -9.00
CA LEU A 177 -2.67 11.52 -9.88
C LEU A 177 -1.48 11.63 -10.86
N THR A 178 -0.71 10.57 -11.00
CA THR A 178 0.46 10.52 -11.89
C THR A 178 0.49 9.21 -12.64
N GLU A 179 0.93 9.23 -13.88
CA GLU A 179 1.11 8.02 -14.69
C GLU A 179 2.50 7.42 -14.45
N VAL A 180 2.56 6.11 -14.30
CA VAL A 180 3.78 5.34 -14.08
C VAL A 180 3.79 4.09 -14.92
N GLU A 181 4.99 3.59 -15.23
CA GLU A 181 5.16 2.31 -15.90
C GLU A 181 5.42 1.21 -14.86
N VAL A 182 4.68 0.12 -14.98
CA VAL A 182 4.74 -1.03 -14.09
C VAL A 182 4.92 -2.31 -14.89
N GLU A 183 5.55 -3.30 -14.28
CA GLU A 183 5.72 -4.64 -14.83
C GLU A 183 5.11 -5.65 -13.85
N THR A 184 4.19 -6.48 -14.30
CA THR A 184 3.66 -7.57 -13.47
C THR A 184 4.67 -8.67 -13.29
N TYR A 185 4.48 -9.51 -12.27
CA TYR A 185 5.39 -10.64 -12.03
C TYR A 185 5.35 -11.67 -13.17
N ASP A 186 4.24 -11.68 -13.92
CA ASP A 186 4.07 -12.49 -15.13
C ASP A 186 4.78 -11.89 -16.37
N GLY A 187 5.48 -10.75 -16.22
CA GLY A 187 6.35 -10.15 -17.24
C GLY A 187 5.67 -9.18 -18.21
N TRP A 188 4.43 -8.76 -17.95
CA TRP A 188 3.70 -7.81 -18.78
C TRP A 188 3.87 -6.38 -18.25
N ARG A 189 4.07 -5.40 -19.16
CA ARG A 189 4.16 -3.98 -18.83
C ARG A 189 2.90 -3.19 -19.14
N ALA A 190 2.52 -2.31 -18.23
CA ALA A 190 1.41 -1.38 -18.42
C ALA A 190 1.72 0.03 -17.91
N ARG A 191 1.04 1.00 -18.50
CA ARG A 191 0.92 2.34 -17.94
C ARG A 191 -0.25 2.36 -16.98
N ALA A 192 0.01 2.76 -15.75
CA ALA A 192 -0.97 2.81 -14.68
C ALA A 192 -0.99 4.19 -14.04
N GLN A 193 -2.16 4.60 -13.59
CA GLN A 193 -2.30 5.78 -12.75
C GLN A 193 -1.96 5.40 -11.31
N THR A 194 -1.32 6.30 -10.58
CA THR A 194 -1.05 6.12 -9.16
C THR A 194 -1.19 7.46 -8.43
N PHE A 195 -1.35 7.39 -7.11
CA PHE A 195 -1.44 8.57 -6.27
C PHE A 195 -0.06 8.91 -5.74
N VAL A 196 0.40 10.14 -5.87
CA VAL A 196 1.67 10.63 -5.31
C VAL A 196 1.37 11.87 -4.48
N SER A 197 2.01 12.06 -3.33
CA SER A 197 1.69 13.17 -2.44
C SER A 197 1.94 14.49 -3.14
N GLY A 198 0.97 15.41 -3.05
CA GLY A 198 1.19 16.80 -3.41
C GLY A 198 2.17 17.45 -2.44
N SER A 199 2.92 18.43 -2.92
CA SER A 199 3.92 19.17 -2.12
C SER A 199 3.35 19.75 -0.82
N LEU A 200 2.08 20.17 -0.83
CA LEU A 200 1.40 20.74 0.34
C LEU A 200 1.01 19.72 1.41
N ALA A 201 1.01 18.43 1.08
CA ALA A 201 0.66 17.33 1.98
C ALA A 201 1.87 16.48 2.41
N LEU A 202 3.05 16.76 1.83
CA LEU A 202 4.31 16.17 2.26
C LEU A 202 4.76 16.77 3.60
N LEU A 203 5.28 15.90 4.45
CA LEU A 203 5.98 16.25 5.68
C LEU A 203 7.42 16.68 5.34
N HIS A 204 8.07 17.39 6.25
CA HIS A 204 9.45 17.84 6.09
C HIS A 204 10.47 16.68 6.02
N GLY A 205 10.10 15.49 6.51
CA GLY A 205 10.93 14.29 6.43
C GLY A 205 10.13 13.02 6.72
N GLU A 206 10.78 11.87 6.50
CA GLU A 206 10.16 10.57 6.74
C GLU A 206 9.89 10.31 8.23
N VAL A 207 8.67 9.88 8.53
CA VAL A 207 8.21 9.53 9.88
C VAL A 207 7.91 8.04 9.97
N LYS A 208 7.91 7.48 11.18
CA LYS A 208 7.53 6.08 11.39
C LYS A 208 6.04 5.89 11.07
N PRO A 209 5.64 4.97 10.18
CA PRO A 209 4.24 4.75 9.90
C PRO A 209 3.51 4.20 11.13
N THR A 210 2.19 4.41 11.18
CA THR A 210 1.38 3.89 12.29
C THR A 210 1.21 2.38 12.20
N GLU A 211 1.07 1.71 13.35
CA GLU A 211 0.86 0.26 13.39
C GLU A 211 -0.40 -0.16 12.62
N LYS A 212 -1.49 0.60 12.77
CA LYS A 212 -2.75 0.38 12.04
C LYS A 212 -2.52 0.45 10.53
N TYR A 213 -1.76 1.43 10.06
CA TYR A 213 -1.48 1.60 8.65
C TYR A 213 -0.60 0.47 8.11
N MET A 214 0.49 0.14 8.80
CA MET A 214 1.38 -0.95 8.39
C MET A 214 0.70 -2.30 8.40
N ARG A 215 -0.25 -2.55 9.32
CA ARG A 215 -1.07 -3.76 9.31
C ARG A 215 -1.82 -3.90 7.99
N VAL A 216 -2.57 -2.87 7.59
CA VAL A 216 -3.32 -2.86 6.31
C VAL A 216 -2.39 -3.07 5.12
N LEU A 217 -1.21 -2.45 5.15
CA LEU A 217 -0.24 -2.53 4.07
C LEU A 217 0.38 -3.94 3.96
N ARG A 218 0.71 -4.57 5.10
CA ARG A 218 1.21 -5.96 5.17
C ARG A 218 0.15 -6.97 4.78
N ASP A 219 -1.08 -6.81 5.25
CA ASP A 219 -2.22 -7.65 4.87
C ASP A 219 -2.46 -7.58 3.36
N GLY A 220 -2.47 -6.36 2.80
CA GLY A 220 -2.57 -6.15 1.35
C GLY A 220 -1.42 -6.79 0.57
N ALA A 221 -0.18 -6.69 1.05
CA ALA A 221 0.96 -7.33 0.40
C ALA A 221 0.85 -8.87 0.40
N ALA A 222 0.43 -9.45 1.52
CA ALA A 222 0.24 -10.90 1.66
C ALA A 222 -0.93 -11.40 0.81
N ASP A 223 -2.08 -10.72 0.83
CA ASP A 223 -3.30 -11.12 0.11
C ASP A 223 -3.15 -11.09 -1.42
N ASN A 224 -2.19 -10.31 -1.92
CA ASN A 224 -1.86 -10.23 -3.34
C ASN A 224 -0.57 -10.97 -3.71
N TYR A 225 0.00 -11.75 -2.78
CA TYR A 225 1.19 -12.56 -3.00
C TYR A 225 2.37 -11.75 -3.57
N LEU A 226 2.63 -10.57 -2.99
CA LEU A 226 3.82 -9.80 -3.36
C LEU A 226 5.10 -10.59 -3.06
N ASP A 227 6.21 -10.15 -3.63
CA ASP A 227 7.51 -10.79 -3.44
C ASP A 227 7.83 -11.03 -1.94
N PRO A 228 8.28 -12.23 -1.54
CA PRO A 228 8.57 -12.55 -0.14
C PRO A 228 9.62 -11.66 0.51
N LEU A 229 10.63 -11.19 -0.23
CA LEU A 229 11.63 -10.24 0.29
C LEU A 229 10.99 -8.88 0.53
N TYR A 230 10.08 -8.45 -0.35
CA TYR A 230 9.30 -7.23 -0.14
C TYR A 230 8.39 -7.33 1.08
N GLN A 231 7.73 -8.46 1.28
CA GLN A 231 6.94 -8.70 2.50
C GLN A 231 7.80 -8.71 3.77
N ALA A 232 9.01 -9.30 3.71
CA ALA A 232 9.96 -9.30 4.82
C ALA A 232 10.42 -7.88 5.16
N TRP A 233 10.74 -7.07 4.14
CA TRP A 233 11.06 -5.65 4.31
C TRP A 233 9.91 -4.86 4.96
N LEU A 234 8.68 -5.02 4.47
CA LEU A 234 7.52 -4.37 5.08
C LEU A 234 7.32 -4.77 6.56
N SER A 235 7.70 -5.99 6.90
CA SER A 235 7.62 -6.53 8.26
C SER A 235 8.73 -5.98 9.17
N SER A 236 9.89 -5.59 8.62
CA SER A 236 11.01 -5.03 9.39
C SER A 236 10.84 -3.55 9.73
N ILE A 237 9.87 -2.86 9.14
CA ILE A 237 9.62 -1.43 9.41
C ILE A 237 9.01 -1.24 10.80
N ASP A 238 9.72 -0.46 11.62
CA ASP A 238 9.25 0.02 12.92
C ASP A 238 7.98 0.86 12.80
N THR A 239 7.08 0.71 13.78
CA THR A 239 5.81 1.42 13.84
C THR A 239 5.66 2.27 15.09
N VAL A 240 4.67 3.17 15.06
CA VAL A 240 4.20 3.90 16.24
C VAL A 240 2.71 3.61 16.50
N PRO A 241 2.22 3.74 17.75
CA PRO A 241 0.80 3.65 18.05
C PRO A 241 -0.02 4.66 17.24
N SER A 242 -1.25 4.31 16.89
CA SER A 242 -2.14 5.21 16.13
C SER A 242 -2.77 6.31 16.99
N ALA A 243 -2.79 6.14 18.31
CA ALA A 243 -3.30 7.12 19.25
C ALA A 243 -2.20 8.11 19.65
N GLY A 244 -2.52 9.40 19.68
CA GLY A 244 -1.61 10.44 20.17
C GLY A 244 -0.41 10.71 19.26
N LEU A 245 -0.60 10.73 17.94
CA LEU A 245 0.48 11.06 17.01
C LEU A 245 1.06 12.46 17.31
N PRO A 246 2.40 12.60 17.36
CA PRO A 246 3.01 13.88 17.66
C PRO A 246 2.74 14.89 16.53
N PRO A 247 2.82 16.21 16.82
CA PRO A 247 2.52 17.27 15.85
C PRO A 247 3.29 17.15 14.52
N ALA A 248 4.50 16.59 14.56
CA ALA A 248 5.33 16.34 13.39
C ALA A 248 4.66 15.48 12.29
N TYR A 249 3.64 14.68 12.62
CA TYR A 249 2.86 13.90 11.64
C TYR A 249 1.86 14.74 10.85
N PHE A 250 1.69 16.00 11.23
CA PHE A 250 0.74 16.94 10.65
C PHE A 250 1.38 18.26 10.21
N ASP A 251 2.69 18.43 10.40
CA ASP A 251 3.43 19.62 9.95
C ASP A 251 3.70 19.55 8.45
N THR A 252 2.67 19.92 7.69
CA THR A 252 2.72 20.08 6.24
C THR A 252 2.58 21.56 5.85
N PRO A 253 3.05 21.99 4.67
CA PRO A 253 2.86 23.36 4.19
C PRO A 253 1.39 23.80 4.17
N ALA A 254 0.45 22.90 3.83
CA ALA A 254 -0.99 23.20 3.86
C ALA A 254 -1.48 23.68 5.23
N LYS A 255 -0.96 23.08 6.32
CA LYS A 255 -1.35 23.46 7.69
C LYS A 255 -0.90 24.89 8.01
N TYR A 256 0.33 25.25 7.65
CA TYR A 256 0.85 26.59 7.89
C TYR A 256 0.12 27.65 7.06
N ILE A 257 -0.20 27.36 5.80
CA ILE A 257 -1.00 28.27 4.96
C ILE A 257 -2.37 28.53 5.59
N ALA A 258 -3.03 27.49 6.09
CA ALA A 258 -4.33 27.62 6.77
C ALA A 258 -4.24 28.47 8.05
N TYR A 259 -3.18 28.28 8.86
CA TYR A 259 -2.96 29.08 10.06
C TYR A 259 -2.64 30.54 9.74
N SER A 260 -1.80 30.80 8.73
CA SER A 260 -1.50 32.15 8.28
C SER A 260 -2.77 32.87 7.83
N PHE A 261 -3.64 32.20 7.06
CA PHE A 261 -4.92 32.77 6.65
C PHE A 261 -5.81 33.10 7.85
N LEU A 262 -5.93 32.19 8.82
CA LEU A 262 -6.72 32.40 10.03
C LEU A 262 -6.19 33.57 10.87
N CYS A 263 -4.86 33.70 11.00
CA CYS A 263 -4.23 34.83 11.68
C CYS A 263 -4.52 36.16 10.95
N ILE A 264 -4.43 36.20 9.62
CA ILE A 264 -4.75 37.39 8.83
C ILE A 264 -6.21 37.79 9.05
N VAL A 265 -7.15 36.84 8.96
CA VAL A 265 -8.58 37.09 9.20
C VAL A 265 -8.82 37.63 10.61
N ALA A 266 -8.19 37.03 11.63
CA ALA A 266 -8.29 37.50 13.00
C ALA A 266 -7.77 38.94 13.18
N LEU A 267 -6.64 39.27 12.56
CA LEU A 267 -6.07 40.63 12.59
C LEU A 267 -6.99 41.65 11.90
N VAL A 268 -7.58 41.30 10.76
CA VAL A 268 -8.55 42.16 10.06
C VAL A 268 -9.78 42.41 10.92
N VAL A 269 -10.31 41.37 11.56
CA VAL A 269 -11.46 41.49 12.46
C VAL A 269 -11.15 42.39 13.66
N VAL A 270 -10.01 42.19 14.34
CA VAL A 270 -9.59 43.03 15.48
C VAL A 270 -9.37 44.48 15.04
N GLY A 271 -8.77 44.69 13.88
CA GLY A 271 -8.57 46.03 13.30
C GLY A 271 -9.89 46.75 13.04
N PHE A 272 -10.91 46.04 12.56
CA PHE A 272 -12.24 46.61 12.31
C PHE A 272 -12.94 47.04 13.60
N PHE A 273 -12.85 46.25 14.68
CA PHE A 273 -13.45 46.60 15.97
C PHE A 273 -12.70 47.69 16.73
N SER A 274 -11.40 47.86 16.48
CA SER A 274 -10.59 48.89 17.16
C SER A 274 -10.77 50.30 16.56
N GLN A 275 -11.49 50.42 15.43
CA GLN A 275 -11.78 51.69 14.76
C GLN A 275 -13.18 52.26 15.09
N GLN A 276 -13.98 51.56 15.89
CA GLN A 276 -15.28 52.01 16.41
C GLN A 276 -15.11 52.61 17.81
#